data_AF-A0A2Z4LNH9-F1
#
_entry.id   AF-A0A2Z4LNH9-F1
#
_cell.length_a   1.000
_cell.length_b   1.000
_cell.length_c   1.000
_cell.angle_alpha   90.00
_cell.angle_beta   90.00
_cell.angle_gamma   90.00
#
_symmetry.space_group_name_H-M   'P 1'
#
loop_
_entity.id
_entity.type
_entity.pdbx_description
1 polymer ?
#
loop_
_entity_poly.entity_id
_entity_poly.type
_entity_poly.pdbx_seq_one_letter_code
_entity_poly.pdbx_strand_id
1 'polypeptide(L)'
;MNDKIPALIPSFLTYEKDTLDYSIFQLNLYLNGFGEVDKPYRIDYNTLLLSYHLWKGKNLDEFCQKQTLSYFLLNPINDSAEAREAFCIEIREFLSKAS
;
A
#
# COMPACT_ATOMS: atom_id res chain seq x y z
N MET A 1 -32.53 -5.34 23.01
CA MET A 1 -31.64 -4.18 22.90
C MET A 1 -30.51 -4.56 21.97
N ASN A 2 -30.38 -3.84 20.85
CA ASN A 2 -29.35 -4.03 19.85
C ASN A 2 -28.09 -3.29 20.30
N ASP A 3 -27.16 -3.99 20.92
CA ASP A 3 -25.82 -3.46 21.11
C ASP A 3 -25.02 -3.73 19.83
N LYS A 4 -25.04 -2.73 18.93
CA LYS A 4 -24.13 -2.68 17.79
C LYS A 4 -22.72 -2.52 18.36
N ILE A 5 -22.05 -3.63 18.61
CA ILE A 5 -20.60 -3.64 18.89
C ILE A 5 -19.96 -2.97 17.67
N PRO A 6 -19.34 -1.78 17.82
CA PRO A 6 -18.62 -1.19 16.71
C PRO A 6 -17.56 -2.20 16.32
N ALA A 7 -17.57 -2.64 15.07
CA ALA A 7 -16.51 -3.49 14.54
C ALA A 7 -15.19 -2.77 14.82
N LEU A 8 -14.43 -3.27 15.79
CA LEU A 8 -13.09 -2.80 16.06
C LEU A 8 -12.32 -3.08 14.77
N ILE A 9 -12.09 -2.04 13.98
CA ILE A 9 -11.08 -2.08 12.94
C ILE A 9 -9.79 -2.39 13.70
N PRO A 10 -9.16 -3.56 13.48
CA PRO A 10 -7.93 -3.90 14.17
C PRO A 10 -6.93 -2.80 13.83
N SER A 11 -6.50 -2.02 14.82
CA SER A 11 -5.39 -1.10 14.63
C SER A 11 -4.18 -1.96 14.31
N PHE A 12 -3.71 -1.85 13.06
CA PHE A 12 -2.51 -2.53 12.59
C PHE A 12 -1.27 -2.19 13.46
N LEU A 13 -1.30 -1.02 14.08
CA LEU A 13 -0.32 -0.60 15.08
C LEU A 13 -0.68 -1.27 16.41
N THR A 14 -0.26 -2.52 16.59
CA THR A 14 -0.23 -3.13 17.92
C THR A 14 0.71 -2.33 18.80
N TYR A 15 0.30 -2.10 20.04
CA TYR A 15 1.03 -1.31 21.03
C TYR A 15 2.25 -2.08 21.53
N GLU A 16 3.20 -2.42 20.66
CA GLU A 16 4.36 -3.19 21.06
C GLU A 16 5.66 -2.64 20.47
N LYS A 17 6.67 -2.71 21.31
CA LYS A 17 8.06 -2.30 21.15
C LYS A 17 8.81 -3.20 20.15
N ASP A 18 8.12 -3.69 19.13
CA ASP A 18 8.65 -4.69 18.22
C ASP A 18 9.36 -4.02 17.05
N THR A 19 10.51 -4.60 16.74
CA THR A 19 11.49 -4.13 15.76
C THR A 19 10.83 -3.72 14.44
N LEU A 20 11.38 -2.70 13.78
CA LEU A 20 10.95 -2.22 12.45
C LEU A 20 10.63 -3.36 11.48
N ASP A 21 11.43 -4.43 11.49
CA ASP A 21 11.26 -5.63 10.68
C ASP A 21 9.93 -6.36 10.89
N TYR A 22 9.44 -6.42 12.13
CA TYR A 22 8.18 -7.06 12.47
C TYR A 22 6.98 -6.22 12.00
N SER A 23 7.06 -4.90 12.15
CA SER A 23 6.06 -3.98 11.60
C SER A 23 6.01 -4.06 10.07
N ILE A 24 7.17 -4.14 9.41
CA ILE A 24 7.27 -4.34 7.96
C ILE A 24 6.69 -5.71 7.55
N PHE A 25 6.94 -6.76 8.32
CA PHE A 25 6.40 -8.10 8.06
C PHE A 25 4.88 -8.14 8.17
N GLN A 26 4.32 -7.61 9.25
CA GLN A 26 2.87 -7.50 9.45
C GLN A 26 2.23 -6.66 8.34
N LEU A 27 2.90 -5.59 7.91
CA LEU A 27 2.38 -4.68 6.89
C LEU A 27 2.38 -5.36 5.53
N ASN A 28 3.42 -6.14 5.22
CA ASN A 28 3.45 -7.00 4.06
C ASN A 28 2.34 -8.07 4.08
N LEU A 29 2.06 -8.68 5.23
CA LEU A 29 0.96 -9.66 5.35
C LEU A 29 -0.41 -9.00 5.12
N TYR A 30 -0.63 -7.81 5.69
CA TYR A 30 -1.88 -7.07 5.53
C TYR A 30 -2.08 -6.63 4.07
N LEU A 31 -1.04 -6.07 3.45
CA LEU A 31 -1.12 -5.51 2.10
C LEU A 31 -1.12 -6.57 0.99
N ASN A 32 -0.59 -7.77 1.27
CA ASN A 32 -0.61 -8.92 0.34
C ASN A 32 -1.65 -9.99 0.73
N GLY A 33 -2.47 -9.76 1.76
CA GLY A 33 -3.45 -10.72 2.27
C GLY A 33 -4.75 -10.81 1.46
N PHE A 34 -4.97 -9.93 0.49
CA PHE A 34 -6.14 -9.95 -0.39
C PHE A 34 -5.90 -10.91 -1.56
N GLY A 35 -6.88 -11.79 -1.84
CA GLY A 35 -6.82 -12.71 -2.98
C GLY A 35 -6.80 -11.96 -4.31
N GLU A 36 -6.32 -12.61 -5.38
CA GLU A 36 -6.25 -12.01 -6.73
C GLU A 36 -7.60 -11.51 -7.27
N VAL A 37 -8.70 -11.99 -6.70
CA VAL A 37 -10.08 -11.56 -7.02
C VAL A 37 -10.38 -10.16 -6.48
N ASP A 38 -9.83 -9.79 -5.32
CA ASP A 38 -10.13 -8.54 -4.61
C ASP A 38 -9.09 -7.44 -4.88
N LYS A 39 -7.87 -7.84 -5.27
CA LYS A 39 -6.79 -6.91 -5.59
C LYS A 39 -6.09 -7.37 -6.88
N PRO A 40 -6.41 -6.76 -8.04
CA PRO A 40 -5.86 -7.19 -9.34
C PRO A 40 -4.40 -6.79 -9.54
N TYR A 41 -3.75 -6.26 -8.50
CA TYR A 41 -2.37 -5.79 -8.54
C TYR A 41 -1.63 -6.13 -7.24
N ARG A 42 -0.31 -6.31 -7.34
CA ARG A 42 0.54 -6.55 -6.18
C ARG A 42 1.59 -5.44 -6.10
N ILE A 43 1.80 -4.93 -4.91
CA ILE A 43 2.81 -3.90 -4.64
C ILE A 43 3.93 -4.57 -3.84
N ASP A 44 5.15 -4.52 -4.37
CA ASP A 44 6.34 -4.81 -3.58
C ASP A 44 6.72 -3.54 -2.81
N TYR A 45 6.32 -3.48 -1.54
CA TYR A 45 6.54 -2.32 -0.68
C TYR A 45 8.01 -2.05 -0.38
N ASN A 46 8.86 -3.08 -0.36
CA ASN A 46 10.29 -2.90 -0.14
C ASN A 46 10.94 -2.23 -1.35
N THR A 47 10.64 -2.75 -2.55
CA THR A 47 11.09 -2.15 -3.81
C THR A 47 10.54 -0.74 -3.97
N LEU A 48 9.27 -0.51 -3.63
CA LEU A 48 8.64 0.81 -3.66
C LEU A 48 9.32 1.81 -2.72
N LEU A 49 9.60 1.41 -1.46
CA LEU A 49 10.24 2.26 -0.46
C LEU A 49 11.67 2.62 -0.88
N LEU A 50 12.45 1.64 -1.33
CA LEU A 50 13.80 1.88 -1.86
C LEU A 50 13.75 2.80 -3.07
N SER A 51 12.81 2.58 -3.99
CA SER A 51 12.62 3.41 -5.17
C SER A 51 12.28 4.85 -4.80
N TYR A 52 11.46 5.06 -3.77
CA TYR A 52 11.11 6.39 -3.27
C TYR A 52 12.31 7.10 -2.63
N HIS A 53 13.09 6.41 -1.81
CA HIS A 53 14.30 7.01 -1.20
C HIS A 53 15.39 7.33 -2.23
N LEU A 54 15.50 6.54 -3.29
CA LEU A 54 16.42 6.82 -4.40
C LEU A 54 15.89 7.88 -5.36
N TRP A 55 14.59 8.16 -5.32
CA TRP A 55 13.94 9.14 -6.18
C TRP A 55 14.22 10.56 -5.67
N LYS A 56 14.98 11.32 -6.47
CA LYS A 56 15.34 12.73 -6.17
C LYS A 56 14.22 13.73 -6.49
N GLY A 57 12.98 13.26 -6.58
CA GLY A 57 11.84 14.12 -6.87
C GLY A 57 11.40 14.92 -5.64
N LYS A 58 10.43 15.82 -5.84
CA LYS A 58 9.99 16.77 -4.81
C LYS A 58 8.59 16.48 -4.26
N ASN A 59 7.77 15.73 -4.98
CA ASN A 59 6.35 15.58 -4.67
C ASN A 59 5.94 14.10 -4.59
N LEU A 60 5.45 13.69 -3.43
CA LEU A 60 4.92 12.34 -3.22
C LEU A 60 3.86 11.96 -4.27
N ASP A 61 2.94 12.87 -4.62
CA ASP A 61 1.89 12.60 -5.60
C ASP A 61 2.47 12.32 -6.99
N GLU A 62 3.55 13.03 -7.37
CA GLU A 62 4.24 12.80 -8.64
C GLU A 62 4.88 11.41 -8.67
N PHE A 63 5.47 10.96 -7.55
CA PHE A 63 6.01 9.61 -7.44
C PHE A 63 4.90 8.57 -7.57
N CYS A 64 3.80 8.73 -6.83
CA CYS A 64 2.68 7.79 -6.84
C CYS A 64 2.09 7.64 -8.25
N GLN A 65 1.87 8.77 -8.94
CA GLN A 65 1.38 8.76 -10.32
C GLN A 65 2.35 8.05 -11.28
N LYS A 66 3.65 8.32 -11.18
CA LYS A 66 4.66 7.66 -12.01
C LYS A 66 4.70 6.16 -11.79
N GLN A 67 4.72 5.71 -10.53
CA GLN A 67 4.69 4.28 -10.19
C GLN A 67 3.41 3.61 -10.70
N THR A 68 2.26 4.26 -10.52
CA THR A 68 0.96 3.77 -11.01
C THR A 68 0.99 3.58 -12.52
N LEU A 69 1.39 4.60 -13.27
CA LEU A 69 1.47 4.52 -14.74
C LEU A 69 2.45 3.44 -15.18
N SER A 70 3.64 3.37 -14.58
CA SER A 70 4.64 2.36 -14.91
C SER A 70 4.16 0.94 -14.63
N TYR A 71 3.45 0.71 -13.52
CA TYR A 71 2.93 -0.61 -13.19
C TYR A 71 1.90 -1.09 -14.22
N PHE A 72 0.90 -0.26 -14.55
CA PHE A 72 -0.18 -0.66 -15.46
C PHE A 72 0.24 -0.68 -16.93
N LEU A 73 1.27 0.08 -17.32
CA LEU A 73 1.93 -0.12 -18.62
C LEU A 73 2.51 -1.53 -18.78
N LEU A 74 3.01 -2.13 -17.70
CA LEU A 74 3.57 -3.49 -17.68
C LEU A 74 2.51 -4.56 -17.35
N ASN A 75 1.37 -4.16 -16.79
CA ASN A 75 0.27 -5.05 -16.39
C ASN A 75 -1.07 -4.59 -17.00
N PRO A 76 -1.18 -4.47 -18.35
CA PRO A 76 -2.34 -3.85 -19.00
C PRO A 76 -3.64 -4.65 -18.83
N ILE A 77 -3.56 -5.95 -18.55
CA ILE A 77 -4.73 -6.81 -18.30
C ILE A 77 -5.47 -6.38 -17.03
N ASN A 78 -4.75 -5.75 -16.10
CA ASN A 78 -5.28 -5.31 -14.81
C ASN A 78 -5.59 -3.79 -14.79
N ASP A 79 -5.37 -3.09 -15.92
CA ASP A 79 -5.54 -1.64 -16.00
C ASP A 79 -7.02 -1.27 -16.09
N SER A 80 -7.49 -0.58 -15.06
CA SER A 80 -8.78 0.10 -15.00
C SER A 80 -8.59 1.46 -14.31
N ALA A 81 -9.56 2.36 -14.44
CA ALA A 81 -9.49 3.64 -13.74
C ALA A 81 -9.48 3.44 -12.22
N GLU A 82 -10.30 2.50 -11.76
CA GLU A 82 -10.47 2.11 -10.36
C GLU A 82 -9.19 1.48 -9.80
N ALA A 83 -8.57 0.55 -10.54
CA ALA A 83 -7.32 -0.08 -10.12
C ALA A 83 -6.16 0.93 -10.04
N ARG A 84 -6.09 1.88 -10.98
CA ARG A 84 -5.08 2.96 -10.96
C ARG A 84 -5.25 3.88 -9.77
N GLU A 85 -6.49 4.29 -9.48
CA GLU A 85 -6.78 5.15 -8.33
C GLU A 85 -6.46 4.43 -7.01
N ALA A 86 -6.92 3.19 -6.85
CA ALA A 86 -6.67 2.40 -5.65
C ALA A 86 -5.17 2.16 -5.43
N PHE A 87 -4.42 1.80 -6.48
CA PHE A 87 -2.96 1.62 -6.43
C PHE A 87 -2.24 2.91 -6.02
N CYS A 88 -2.62 4.05 -6.60
CA CYS A 88 -2.01 5.34 -6.29
C CYS A 88 -2.27 5.77 -4.84
N ILE A 89 -3.50 5.58 -4.34
CA ILE A 89 -3.87 5.86 -2.95
C ILE A 89 -3.06 4.98 -2.00
N GLU A 90 -2.96 3.70 -2.30
CA GLU A 90 -2.28 2.72 -1.45
C GLU A 90 -0.78 3.00 -1.33
N ILE A 91 -0.10 3.34 -2.44
CA ILE A 91 1.30 3.79 -2.42
C ILE A 91 1.46 5.04 -1.56
N ARG A 92 0.57 6.03 -1.73
CA ARG A 92 0.64 7.29 -1.01
C ARG A 92 0.46 7.09 0.50
N GLU A 93 -0.52 6.28 0.90
CA GLU A 93 -0.76 5.95 2.31
C GLU A 93 0.42 5.20 2.92
N PHE A 94 1.00 4.25 2.20
CA PHE A 94 2.18 3.54 2.64
C PHE A 94 3.38 4.48 2.87
N LEU A 95 3.72 5.29 1.86
CA LEU A 95 4.90 6.16 1.92
C LEU A 95 4.75 7.29 2.93
N SER A 96 3.56 7.87 3.07
CA SER A 96 3.31 8.94 4.06
C SER A 96 3.39 8.48 5.52
N LYS A 97 3.27 7.17 5.79
CA LYS A 97 3.46 6.58 7.13
C LYS A 97 4.87 6.06 7.36
N ALA A 98 5.66 5.86 6.29
CA ALA A 98 7.01 5.31 6.33
C ALA A 98 8.12 6.39 6.38
N SER A 99 7.79 7.65 6.05
CA SER A 99 8.67 8.82 6.09
C SER A 99 8.45 9.67 7.34
#